data_AF-A0A242YYR8-F1
#
_entry.id   AF-A0A242YYR8-F1
#
_cell.length_a   1.000
_cell.length_b   1.000
_cell.length_c   1.000
_cell.angle_alpha   90.00
_cell.angle_beta   90.00
_cell.angle_gamma   90.00
#
_symmetry.space_group_name_H-M   'P 1'
#
loop_
_entity.id
_entity.type
_entity.pdbx_description
1 polymer ?
#
loop_
_entity_poly.entity_id
_entity_poly.type
_entity_poly.pdbx_seq_one_letter_code
_entity_poly.pdbx_strand_id
1 'polypeptide(L)'
;MPDILFARIKNSTNENICVYGPPMEGDTNKCNNNVCDNSRYILKPGQTTPLWWDCDGFQLPNDRYYISNGRGPIKGPAAIKYSDLKSVEIFKEGSNYKCVGSTDDGFFHAGQVNWFIRDSEAAFYQKTFDSRYDVPS
;
A
#
# COMPACT_ATOMS: atom_id res chain seq x y z
N MET A 1 -7.34 -24.90 -8.03
CA MET A 1 -7.81 -23.75 -7.23
C MET A 1 -7.01 -22.55 -7.71
N PRO A 2 -7.54 -21.32 -7.76
CA PRO A 2 -6.69 -20.19 -8.11
C PRO A 2 -5.57 -20.06 -7.08
N ASP A 3 -4.35 -19.86 -7.56
CA ASP A 3 -3.15 -19.76 -6.71
C ASP A 3 -3.10 -18.44 -5.94
N ILE A 4 -4.03 -17.52 -6.14
CA ILE A 4 -4.12 -16.20 -5.49
C ILE A 4 -5.58 -15.99 -5.14
N LEU A 5 -5.89 -15.56 -3.91
CA LEU A 5 -7.23 -15.09 -3.51
C LEU A 5 -7.26 -13.57 -3.36
N PHE A 6 -6.28 -12.99 -2.68
CA PHE A 6 -6.19 -11.56 -2.43
C PHE A 6 -5.21 -10.87 -3.38
N ALA A 7 -5.19 -9.54 -3.44
CA ALA A 7 -4.14 -8.89 -4.20
C ALA A 7 -2.75 -9.24 -3.63
N ARG A 8 -1.73 -9.23 -4.48
CA ARG A 8 -0.36 -9.57 -4.11
C ARG A 8 0.58 -8.49 -4.59
N ILE A 9 1.28 -7.86 -3.65
CA ILE A 9 2.19 -6.75 -3.93
C ILE A 9 3.62 -7.20 -3.71
N LYS A 10 4.46 -7.04 -4.73
CA LYS A 10 5.92 -7.15 -4.63
C LYS A 10 6.53 -5.74 -4.58
N ASN A 11 7.35 -5.48 -3.59
CA ASN A 11 8.13 -4.25 -3.51
C ASN A 11 9.46 -4.43 -4.26
N SER A 12 9.56 -3.89 -5.47
CA SER A 12 10.80 -3.84 -6.26
C SER A 12 11.44 -2.46 -6.27
N THR A 13 11.05 -1.62 -5.31
CA THR A 13 11.73 -0.35 -5.04
C THR A 13 12.95 -0.60 -4.14
N ASN A 14 13.77 0.44 -3.96
CA ASN A 14 14.85 0.46 -2.99
C ASN A 14 14.44 1.07 -1.64
N GLU A 15 13.14 1.26 -1.40
CA GLU A 15 12.62 1.84 -0.15
C GLU A 15 11.52 0.96 0.45
N ASN A 16 11.35 1.04 1.77
CA ASN A 16 10.20 0.45 2.44
C ASN A 16 8.92 1.11 1.91
N ILE A 17 7.92 0.31 1.58
CA ILE A 17 6.58 0.81 1.22
C ILE A 17 5.57 0.39 2.28
N CYS A 18 4.53 1.19 2.43
CA CYS A 18 3.42 0.91 3.34
C CYS A 18 2.30 0.24 2.54
N VAL A 19 1.96 -1.01 2.85
CA VAL A 19 0.82 -1.73 2.27
C VAL A 19 -0.36 -1.74 3.24
N TYR A 20 -1.57 -1.86 2.69
CA TYR A 20 -2.79 -2.07 3.46
C TYR A 20 -3.10 -3.56 3.51
N GLY A 21 -3.49 -4.06 4.69
CA GLY A 21 -4.01 -5.41 4.82
C GLY A 21 -4.84 -5.64 6.08
N PRO A 22 -4.98 -6.88 6.57
CA PRO A 22 -5.94 -7.22 7.62
C PRO A 22 -5.82 -6.29 8.84
N PRO A 23 -6.92 -5.97 9.53
CA PRO A 23 -6.87 -5.24 10.78
C PRO A 23 -5.91 -5.89 11.78
N MET A 24 -4.95 -5.12 12.27
CA MET A 24 -4.05 -5.55 13.33
C MET A 24 -4.77 -5.46 14.67
N GLU A 25 -4.63 -6.49 15.51
CA GLU A 25 -5.16 -6.47 16.87
C GLU A 25 -4.62 -5.27 17.65
N GLY A 26 -5.53 -4.47 18.21
CA GLY A 26 -5.19 -3.26 18.96
C GLY A 26 -4.87 -2.03 18.10
N ASP A 27 -4.94 -2.11 16.77
CA ASP A 27 -4.91 -0.91 15.93
C ASP A 27 -6.21 -0.12 16.13
N THR A 28 -6.06 1.10 16.65
CA THR A 28 -7.17 2.01 16.97
C THR A 28 -7.20 3.22 16.06
N ASN A 29 -6.45 3.19 14.95
CA ASN A 29 -6.47 4.24 13.94
C ASN A 29 -7.92 4.54 13.53
N LYS A 30 -8.28 5.83 13.54
CA LYS A 30 -9.61 6.30 13.19
C LYS A 30 -9.64 6.89 11.80
N CYS A 31 -10.64 6.49 11.03
CA CYS A 31 -10.96 6.95 9.70
C CYS A 31 -12.43 7.35 9.70
N ASN A 32 -12.75 8.58 9.28
CA ASN A 32 -14.14 9.06 9.26
C ASN A 32 -14.91 8.81 10.58
N ASN A 33 -14.28 9.08 11.73
CA ASN A 33 -14.78 8.85 13.10
C ASN A 33 -15.00 7.36 13.51
N ASN A 34 -14.68 6.40 12.64
CA ASN A 34 -14.78 4.96 12.90
C ASN A 34 -13.40 4.30 12.91
N VAL A 35 -13.31 3.04 13.36
CA VAL A 35 -12.10 2.25 13.16
C VAL A 35 -11.92 2.02 11.65
N CYS A 36 -10.70 2.17 11.16
CA CYS A 36 -10.39 1.96 9.74
C CYS A 36 -10.61 0.49 9.34
N ASP A 37 -10.94 0.25 8.07
CA ASP A 37 -11.22 -1.11 7.55
C ASP A 37 -9.97 -2.01 7.54
N ASN A 38 -8.79 -1.39 7.48
CA ASN A 38 -7.51 -2.07 7.36
C ASN A 38 -6.42 -1.43 8.21
N SER A 39 -5.37 -2.20 8.44
CA SER A 39 -4.14 -1.74 9.07
C SER A 39 -3.03 -1.58 8.04
N ARG A 40 -2.01 -0.84 8.43
CA ARG A 40 -0.84 -0.51 7.60
C ARG A 40 0.34 -1.37 7.98
N TYR A 41 1.03 -1.91 6.99
CA TYR A 41 2.19 -2.77 7.18
C TYR A 41 3.36 -2.33 6.31
N ILE A 42 4.58 -2.57 6.77
CA ILE A 42 5.81 -2.28 6.06
C ILE A 42 6.19 -3.50 5.21
N LEU A 43 6.25 -3.28 3.90
CA LEU A 43 6.80 -4.23 2.94
C LEU A 43 8.20 -3.73 2.54
N LYS A 44 9.24 -4.46 2.93
CA LYS A 44 10.64 -4.08 2.70
C LYS A 44 11.07 -4.33 1.24
N PRO A 45 12.14 -3.70 0.76
CA PRO A 45 12.68 -3.96 -0.57
C PRO A 45 12.87 -5.45 -0.86
N GLY A 46 12.42 -5.89 -2.03
CA GLY A 46 12.48 -7.28 -2.48
C GLY A 46 11.41 -8.22 -1.89
N GLN A 47 10.65 -7.78 -0.89
CA GLN A 47 9.59 -8.61 -0.30
C GLN A 47 8.33 -8.63 -1.16
N THR A 48 7.55 -9.70 -1.00
CA THR A 48 6.21 -9.85 -1.58
C THR A 48 5.23 -10.19 -0.48
N THR A 49 4.02 -9.64 -0.52
CA THR A 49 2.97 -10.03 0.42
C THR A 49 2.67 -11.54 0.33
N PRO A 50 2.36 -12.20 1.46
CA PRO A 50 2.01 -13.61 1.46
C PRO A 50 0.76 -13.92 0.64
N LEU A 51 0.67 -15.15 0.15
CA LEU A 51 -0.36 -15.58 -0.80
C LEU A 51 -1.79 -15.46 -0.29
N TRP A 52 -1.97 -15.66 1.02
CA TRP A 52 -3.27 -15.69 1.71
C TRP A 52 -3.47 -14.48 2.62
N TRP A 53 -2.64 -13.46 2.46
CA TRP A 53 -2.71 -12.23 3.23
C TRP A 53 -3.50 -11.20 2.44
N ASP A 54 -4.60 -10.71 3.03
CA ASP A 54 -5.55 -9.79 2.40
C ASP A 54 -4.89 -8.44 2.11
N CYS A 55 -4.22 -8.31 0.97
CA CYS A 55 -3.59 -7.05 0.58
C CYS A 55 -4.57 -6.20 -0.23
N ASP A 56 -4.92 -5.05 0.34
CA ASP A 56 -5.88 -4.11 -0.23
C ASP A 56 -5.24 -3.11 -1.21
N GLY A 57 -3.93 -2.88 -1.07
CA GLY A 57 -3.28 -1.75 -1.72
C GLY A 57 -2.01 -1.28 -1.04
N PHE A 58 -1.55 -0.09 -1.42
CA PHE A 58 -0.42 0.57 -0.76
C PHE A 58 -0.66 2.07 -0.58
N GLN A 59 0.01 2.66 0.40
CA GLN A 59 0.00 4.09 0.63
C GLN A 59 1.12 4.77 -0.18
N LEU A 60 0.74 5.71 -1.03
CA LEU A 60 1.64 6.64 -1.70
C LEU A 60 2.03 7.80 -0.75
N PRO A 61 3.32 8.00 -0.45
CA PRO A 61 3.78 9.11 0.38
C PRO A 61 3.58 10.50 -0.27
N ASN A 62 3.54 11.55 0.54
CA ASN A 62 3.26 12.92 0.08
C ASN A 62 4.37 13.55 -0.78
N ASP A 63 5.60 13.02 -0.74
CA ASP A 63 6.76 13.44 -1.55
C ASP A 63 6.95 12.55 -2.79
N ARG A 64 5.97 11.69 -3.09
CA ARG A 64 5.97 10.80 -4.26
C ARG A 64 4.82 11.13 -5.22
N TYR A 65 4.93 10.59 -6.42
CA TYR A 65 3.90 10.59 -7.44
C TYR A 65 3.63 9.16 -7.88
N TYR A 66 2.41 8.86 -8.32
CA TYR A 66 2.03 7.57 -8.88
C TYR A 66 1.66 7.71 -10.35
N ILE A 67 2.28 6.90 -11.19
CA ILE A 67 2.03 6.85 -12.62
C ILE A 67 1.08 5.67 -12.88
N SER A 68 -0.22 5.97 -12.90
CA SER A 68 -1.26 5.01 -13.25
C SER A 68 -1.39 4.89 -14.78
N ASN A 69 -1.71 3.69 -15.27
CA ASN A 69 -1.90 3.48 -16.70
C ASN A 69 -3.16 4.21 -17.19
N GLY A 70 -3.01 5.13 -18.13
CA GLY A 70 -4.13 5.85 -18.73
C GLY A 70 -4.69 7.01 -17.89
N ARG A 71 -4.01 7.40 -16.79
CA ARG A 71 -4.33 8.60 -16.00
C ARG A 71 -3.09 9.49 -15.88
N GLY A 72 -3.31 10.77 -15.61
CA GLY A 72 -2.21 11.69 -15.28
C GLY A 72 -1.51 11.29 -13.97
N PRO A 73 -0.31 11.84 -13.69
CA PRO A 73 0.41 11.59 -12.45
C PRO A 73 -0.45 11.95 -11.23
N ILE A 74 -0.54 11.05 -10.26
CA ILE A 74 -1.28 11.26 -9.02
C ILE A 74 -0.28 11.66 -7.93
N LYS A 75 -0.51 12.79 -7.28
CA LYS A 75 0.32 13.26 -6.17
C LYS A 75 -0.15 12.61 -4.86
N GLY A 76 0.77 12.12 -4.03
CA GLY A 76 0.43 11.69 -2.67
C GLY A 76 0.12 12.86 -1.72
N PRO A 77 -0.38 12.61 -0.50
CA PRO A 77 -0.64 11.30 0.08
C PRO A 77 -1.93 10.68 -0.46
N ALA A 78 -1.88 9.40 -0.80
CA ALA A 78 -3.04 8.66 -1.32
C ALA A 78 -2.92 7.18 -1.00
N ALA A 79 -4.04 6.47 -0.94
CA ALA A 79 -4.08 5.02 -1.04
C ALA A 79 -4.26 4.63 -2.52
N ILE A 80 -3.50 3.65 -3.00
CA ILE A 80 -3.68 3.01 -4.31
C ILE A 80 -4.27 1.62 -4.06
N LYS A 81 -5.45 1.35 -4.62
CA LYS A 81 -6.22 0.14 -4.34
C LYS A 81 -6.04 -0.93 -5.42
N TYR A 82 -5.97 -2.19 -4.99
CA TYR A 82 -6.07 -3.37 -5.84
C TYR A 82 -7.15 -4.32 -5.31
N SER A 83 -7.99 -4.82 -6.21
CA SER A 83 -8.90 -5.91 -5.96
C SER A 83 -8.17 -7.25 -5.92
N ASP A 84 -8.83 -8.21 -5.28
CA ASP A 84 -8.51 -9.64 -5.26
C ASP A 84 -8.03 -10.20 -6.61
N LEU A 85 -7.23 -11.26 -6.54
CA LEU A 85 -6.65 -11.99 -7.67
C LEU A 85 -5.59 -11.22 -8.48
N LYS A 86 -5.28 -9.96 -8.14
CA LYS A 86 -4.26 -9.16 -8.83
C LYS A 86 -2.87 -9.43 -8.29
N SER A 87 -1.90 -9.58 -9.20
CA SER A 87 -0.46 -9.60 -8.86
C SER A 87 0.18 -8.33 -9.41
N VAL A 88 0.85 -7.58 -8.52
CA VAL A 88 1.38 -6.26 -8.82
C VAL A 88 2.80 -6.14 -8.29
N GLU A 89 3.68 -5.60 -9.11
CA GLU A 89 5.03 -5.22 -8.72
C GLU A 89 5.16 -3.69 -8.72
N ILE A 90 5.61 -3.14 -7.60
CA ILE A 90 5.81 -1.70 -7.42
C ILE A 90 7.26 -1.36 -7.71
N PHE A 91 7.46 -0.45 -8.66
CA PHE A 91 8.75 0.11 -9.04
C PHE A 91 8.81 1.59 -8.69
N LYS A 92 10.04 2.10 -8.56
CA LYS A 92 10.32 3.50 -8.33
C LYS A 92 11.36 4.00 -9.31
N GLU A 93 11.10 5.16 -9.91
CA GLU A 93 12.02 5.91 -10.76
C GLU A 93 12.00 7.39 -10.32
N GLY A 94 13.10 7.85 -9.72
CA GLY A 94 13.12 9.17 -9.07
C GLY A 94 12.08 9.26 -7.95
N SER A 95 11.15 10.21 -8.04
CA SER A 95 10.02 10.37 -7.11
C SER A 95 8.73 9.69 -7.58
N ASN A 96 8.76 9.00 -8.72
CA ASN A 96 7.61 8.37 -9.34
C ASN A 96 7.55 6.89 -8.97
N TYR A 97 6.38 6.45 -8.53
CA TYR A 97 6.03 5.04 -8.37
C TYR A 97 5.26 4.57 -9.60
N LYS A 98 5.48 3.33 -10.00
CA LYS A 98 4.78 2.68 -11.10
C LYS A 98 4.45 1.24 -10.75
N CYS A 99 3.35 0.75 -11.30
CA CYS A 99 2.92 -0.63 -11.15
C CYS A 99 3.04 -1.40 -12.46
N VAL A 100 3.44 -2.66 -12.35
CA VAL A 100 3.49 -3.63 -13.46
C VAL A 100 2.77 -4.90 -13.02
N GLY A 101 2.19 -5.63 -13.98
CA GLY A 101 1.48 -6.89 -13.74
C GLY A 101 -0.04 -6.74 -13.81
N SER A 102 -0.61 -5.80 -13.04
CA SER A 102 -2.06 -5.48 -13.06
C SER A 102 -2.29 -3.97 -12.93
N THR A 103 -3.47 -3.50 -13.34
CA THR A 103 -3.88 -2.09 -13.16
C THR A 103 -4.45 -1.84 -11.76
N ASP A 104 -4.32 -0.62 -11.25
CA ASP A 104 -5.02 -0.19 -10.05
C ASP A 104 -6.54 -0.12 -10.29
N ASP A 105 -7.31 -0.25 -9.22
CA ASP A 105 -8.78 -0.07 -9.23
C ASP A 105 -9.18 1.35 -8.84
N GLY A 106 -8.23 2.13 -8.35
CA GLY A 106 -8.41 3.53 -8.04
C GLY A 106 -7.40 4.04 -7.03
N PHE A 107 -7.47 5.34 -6.79
CA PHE A 107 -6.72 6.02 -5.76
C PHE A 107 -7.66 6.86 -4.90
N PHE A 108 -7.31 7.00 -3.63
CA PHE A 108 -8.13 7.70 -2.65
C PHE A 108 -7.25 8.60 -1.79
N HIS A 109 -7.67 9.84 -1.59
CA HIS A 109 -7.15 10.74 -0.58
C HIS A 109 -7.90 10.57 0.75
N ALA A 110 -7.36 11.15 1.82
CA ALA A 110 -7.94 11.06 3.15
C ALA A 110 -9.44 11.45 3.14
N GLY A 111 -10.26 10.64 3.80
CA GLY A 111 -11.70 10.84 3.91
C GLY A 111 -12.55 10.24 2.79
N GLN A 112 -11.96 9.88 1.64
CA GLN A 112 -12.72 9.29 0.51
C GLN A 112 -13.03 7.80 0.68
N VAL A 113 -12.30 7.12 1.56
CA VAL A 113 -12.46 5.71 1.93
C VAL A 113 -12.18 5.57 3.42
N ASN A 114 -12.68 4.51 4.06
CA ASN A 114 -12.45 4.25 5.49
C ASN A 114 -11.05 3.67 5.77
N TRP A 115 -10.00 4.19 5.11
CA TRP A 115 -8.62 3.74 5.25
C TRP A 115 -7.73 4.86 5.79
N PHE A 116 -6.74 4.49 6.61
CA PHE A 116 -5.87 5.49 7.21
C PHE A 116 -4.84 5.95 6.18
N ILE A 117 -4.97 7.18 5.71
CA ILE A 117 -4.02 7.78 4.76
C ILE A 117 -3.21 8.83 5.51
N ARG A 118 -1.95 8.48 5.80
CA ARG A 118 -1.04 9.38 6.53
C ARG A 118 -0.46 10.44 5.60
N ASP A 119 -0.53 11.70 6.01
CA ASP A 119 0.27 12.74 5.39
C ASP A 119 1.73 12.65 5.90
N SER A 120 2.57 11.91 5.16
CA SER A 120 3.99 11.74 5.48
C SER A 120 4.82 11.45 4.24
N GLU A 121 6.08 11.88 4.29
CA GLU A 121 7.10 11.57 3.28
C GLU A 121 7.51 10.10 3.33
N ALA A 122 8.09 9.60 2.23
CA ALA A 122 8.62 8.24 2.14
C ALA A 122 9.67 7.93 3.22
N ALA A 123 10.43 8.96 3.64
CA ALA A 123 11.42 8.87 4.72
C ALA A 123 10.83 8.42 6.06
N PHE A 124 9.54 8.67 6.31
CA PHE A 124 8.86 8.18 7.50
C PHE A 124 8.91 6.65 7.55
N TYR A 125 8.62 5.98 6.43
CA TYR A 125 8.56 4.52 6.32
C TYR A 125 9.93 3.81 6.35
N GLN A 126 11.02 4.58 6.24
CA GLN A 126 12.38 4.01 6.29
C GLN A 126 12.88 3.84 7.72
N LYS A 127 12.25 4.49 8.70
CA LYS A 127 12.61 4.36 10.11
C LYS A 127 12.25 2.97 10.61
N THR A 128 12.94 2.51 11.67
CA THR A 128 12.56 1.27 12.35
C THR A 128 11.18 1.45 12.96
N PHE A 129 10.23 0.61 12.55
CA PHE A 129 8.92 0.49 13.17
C PHE A 129 8.93 -0.67 14.15
N ASP A 130 7.94 -0.70 15.04
CA ASP A 130 7.60 -1.90 15.79
C ASP A 130 7.37 -3.05 14.79
N SER A 131 8.02 -4.20 15.02
CA SER A 131 7.98 -5.35 14.11
C SER A 131 6.58 -5.90 13.89
N ARG A 132 5.61 -5.55 14.75
CA ARG A 132 4.19 -5.85 14.52
C ARG A 132 3.66 -5.25 13.22
N TYR A 133 4.25 -4.15 12.74
CA TYR A 133 3.91 -3.54 11.45
C TYR A 133 4.61 -4.19 10.26
N ASP A 134 5.55 -5.13 10.43
CA ASP A 134 6.12 -5.81 9.29
C ASP A 134 5.08 -6.72 8.64
N VAL A 135 5.06 -6.78 7.30
CA VAL A 135 4.29 -7.80 6.59
C VAL A 135 4.77 -9.18 7.06
N PRO A 136 3.86 -10.10 7.45
CA PRO A 136 4.26 -11.42 7.91
C PRO A 136 5.00 -12.18 6.82
N SER A 137 6.01 -12.95 7.24
CA SER A 137 6.82 -13.81 6.35
C SER A 137 6.15 -15.14 6.05
#